data_AF-A0AB33HQC0-F1
#
_entry.id   AF-A0AB33HQC0-F1
#
_cell.length_a   1.000
_cell.length_b   1.000
_cell.length_c   1.000
_cell.angle_alpha   90.00
_cell.angle_beta   90.00
_cell.angle_gamma   90.00
#
_symmetry.space_group_name_H-M   'P 1'
#
loop_
_entity.id
_entity.type
_entity.pdbx_description
1 polymer ?
#
loop_
_entity_poly.entity_id
_entity_poly.type
_entity_poly.pdbx_seq_one_letter_code
_entity_poly.pdbx_strand_id
1 'polypeptide(L)' 'MSKDSGKQPKSRMIHVRLPEELHKKLRIRAAETDMTIQDWVVNAIKTELEMQSKVKNQDE' A
#
# COMPACT_ATOMS: atom_id res chain seq x y z
N MET A 1 -12.80 20.42 29.37
CA MET A 1 -12.03 19.26 28.89
C MET A 1 -12.72 18.73 27.65
N SER A 2 -12.22 19.09 26.47
CA SER A 2 -12.82 18.70 25.19
C SER A 2 -12.56 17.22 24.91
N LYS A 3 -13.63 16.45 24.69
CA LYS A 3 -13.55 15.04 24.28
C LYS A 3 -12.98 14.97 22.86
N ASP A 4 -11.71 14.61 22.73
CA ASP A 4 -11.14 14.17 21.47
C ASP A 4 -11.80 12.83 21.09
N SER A 5 -12.84 12.90 20.27
CA SER A 5 -13.49 11.71 19.73
C SER A 5 -12.54 11.10 18.71
N GLY A 6 -11.75 10.11 19.14
CA GLY A 6 -10.78 9.37 18.34
C GLY A 6 -11.41 8.68 17.13
N LYS A 7 -11.69 9.45 16.08
CA LYS A 7 -12.12 8.95 14.78
C LYS A 7 -10.94 8.22 14.18
N GLN A 8 -11.03 6.89 14.14
CA GLN A 8 -10.09 6.09 13.34
C GLN A 8 -10.01 6.69 11.92
N PRO A 9 -8.80 6.85 11.36
CA PRO A 9 -8.64 7.39 10.02
C PRO A 9 -9.45 6.55 9.05
N LYS A 10 -10.37 7.19 8.32
CA LYS A 10 -11.22 6.49 7.35
C LYS A 10 -10.34 5.96 6.22
N SER A 11 -10.18 4.65 6.14
CA SER A 11 -9.58 4.01 4.98
C SER A 11 -10.48 4.23 3.76
N ARG A 12 -9.86 4.49 2.60
CA ARG A 12 -10.56 4.61 1.31
C ARG A 12 -10.17 3.43 0.45
N MET A 13 -11.15 2.69 -0.05
CA MET A 13 -10.92 1.52 -0.89
C MET A 13 -10.82 1.93 -2.36
N ILE A 14 -9.83 1.38 -3.06
CA ILE A 14 -9.73 1.45 -4.52
C ILE A 14 -9.95 0.05 -5.08
N HIS A 15 -10.63 -0.04 -6.22
CA HIS A 15 -10.78 -1.29 -6.95
C HIS A 15 -9.83 -1.27 -8.14
N VAL A 16 -8.94 -2.26 -8.22
CA VAL A 16 -7.92 -2.37 -9.27
C VAL A 16 -8.15 -3.65 -10.05
N ARG A 17 -8.09 -3.57 -11.38
CA ARG A 17 -8.07 -4.76 -12.24
C ARG A 17 -6.62 -5.15 -12.48
N LEU A 18 -6.23 -6.34 -12.05
CA LEU A 18 -4.91 -6.90 -12.29
C LEU A 18 -5.00 -7.92 -13.43
N PRO A 19 -4.07 -7.89 -14.41
CA PRO A 19 -3.88 -9.01 -15.32
C PRO A 19 -3.67 -10.31 -14.55
N GLU A 20 -4.14 -11.42 -15.10
CA GLU A 20 -4.14 -12.72 -14.41
C GLU A 20 -2.74 -13.12 -13.91
N GLU A 21 -1.72 -12.97 -14.77
CA GLU A 21 -0.34 -13.29 -14.42
C GLU A 21 0.18 -12.44 -13.25
N LEU A 22 -0.19 -11.16 -13.21
CA LEU A 22 0.21 -10.26 -12.12
C LEU A 22 -0.50 -10.64 -10.82
N HIS A 23 -1.79 -10.95 -10.89
CA HIS A 23 -2.55 -11.41 -9.73
C HIS A 23 -1.98 -12.72 -9.16
N LYS A 24 -1.57 -13.66 -10.02
CA LYS A 24 -0.92 -14.91 -9.60
C LYS A 24 0.41 -14.64 -8.87
N LYS A 25 1.27 -13.80 -9.44
CA LYS A 25 2.54 -13.41 -8.81
C LYS A 25 2.31 -12.72 -7.46
N LEU A 26 1.34 -11.81 -7.40
CA LEU A 26 0.95 -11.11 -6.18
C LEU A 26 0.51 -12.08 -5.09
N ARG A 27 -0.34 -13.07 -5.42
CA ARG A 27 -0.79 -14.08 -4.46
C ARG A 27 0.37 -14.90 -3.88
N ILE A 28 1.33 -15.30 -4.73
CA ILE A 28 2.52 -16.04 -4.28
C ILE A 28 3.33 -15.19 -3.30
N ARG A 29 3.62 -13.93 -3.66
CA ARG A 29 4.40 -13.01 -2.80
C ARG A 29 3.74 -12.72 -1.47
N ALA A 30 2.42 -12.56 -1.45
CA ALA A 30 1.67 -12.37 -0.21
C ALA A 30 1.78 -13.61 0.69
N ALA A 31 1.68 -14.82 0.12
CA ALA A 31 1.84 -16.06 0.87
C ALA A 31 3.28 -16.27 1.40
N GLU A 32 4.31 -15.97 0.61
CA GLU A 32 5.72 -16.06 1.03
C GLU A 32 6.08 -15.11 2.17
N THR A 33 5.28 -14.05 2.38
CA THR A 33 5.54 -13.02 3.39
C THR A 33 4.54 -13.04 4.55
N ASP A 34 3.68 -14.06 4.62
CA ASP A 34 2.60 -14.17 5.60
C ASP A 34 1.71 -12.92 5.67
N MET A 35 1.48 -12.27 4.52
CA MET A 35 0.66 -11.06 4.39
C MET A 35 -0.62 -11.32 3.61
N THR A 36 -1.65 -10.50 3.81
CA THR A 36 -2.78 -10.49 2.88
C THR A 36 -2.38 -9.80 1.56
N ILE A 37 -3.13 -10.07 0.49
CA ILE A 37 -2.96 -9.36 -0.80
C ILE A 37 -3.10 -7.84 -0.61
N GLN A 38 -4.01 -7.40 0.26
CA GLN A 38 -4.23 -5.97 0.52
C GLN A 38 -3.01 -5.35 1.21
N ASP A 39 -2.50 -5.99 2.27
CA ASP A 39 -1.33 -5.49 3.00
C ASP A 39 -0.10 -5.42 2.10
N TRP A 40 0.10 -6.44 1.28
CA TRP A 40 1.20 -6.48 0.33
C TRP A 40 1.12 -5.32 -0.68
N VAL A 41 -0.06 -5.07 -1.25
CA VAL A 41 -0.27 -3.97 -2.21
C VAL A 41 -0.07 -2.61 -1.54
N VAL A 42 -0.59 -2.42 -0.33
CA VAL A 42 -0.40 -1.17 0.43
C VAL A 42 1.08 -0.91 0.68
N ASN A 43 1.84 -1.93 1.10
CA ASN A 43 3.27 -1.81 1.31
C ASN A 43 4.03 -1.50 0.02
N ALA A 44 3.72 -2.19 -1.08
CA ALA A 44 4.35 -1.94 -2.38
C ALA A 44 4.14 -0.49 -2.85
N ILE A 45 2.91 0.03 -2.74
CA ILE A 45 2.59 1.41 -3.08
C ILE A 45 3.33 2.39 -2.17
N LYS A 46 3.36 2.13 -0.86
CA LYS A 46 4.04 2.99 0.10
C LYS A 46 5.53 3.08 -0.22
N THR A 47 6.19 1.94 -0.43
CA THR A 47 7.61 1.88 -0.79
C THR A 47 7.92 2.65 -2.07
N GLU A 48 7.10 2.49 -3.11
CA GLU A 48 7.29 3.20 -4.38
C GLU A 48 7.16 4.72 -4.21
N LEU A 49 6.16 5.20 -3.46
CA LEU A 49 5.99 6.63 -3.18
C LEU A 49 7.15 7.20 -2.33
N GLU A 50 7.66 6.43 -1.37
CA GLU A 50 8.84 6.80 -0.59
C GLU A 50 10.11 6.87 -1.45
N MET A 51 10.27 5.98 -2.43
CA MET A 51 11.38 6.04 -3.38
C MET A 51 11.30 7.28 -4.26
N GLN A 52 10.13 7.57 -4.84
CA GLN A 52 9.93 8.73 -5.72
C GLN A 52 10.14 10.06 -5.00
N SER A 53 9.72 10.16 -3.74
CA SER A 53 9.93 11.38 -2.93
C SER A 53 11.40 11.61 -2.60
N LYS A 54 12.20 10.55 -2.37
CA LYS A 54 13.65 10.70 -2.14
C LYS A 54 14.40 11.16 -3.39
N VAL A 55 14.01 10.67 -4.57
CA VAL A 55 14.63 11.09 -5.84
C VAL A 55 14.38 12.57 -6.10
N LYS A 56 13.14 13.07 -5.90
CA LYS A 56 12.83 14.48 -6.13
C LYS A 56 13.58 15.48 -5.24
N ASN A 57 13.96 15.09 -4.03
CA ASN A 57 14.69 15.98 -3.11
C ASN A 57 16.21 16.03 -3.37
N GLN A 58 16.73 15.30 -4.36
CA GLN A 58 18.15 15.36 -4.75
C GLN A 58 18.42 16.28 -5.95
N ASP A 59 17.38 16.80 -6.59
CA ASP A 59 17.45 17.65 -7.78
C ASP A 59 16.98 19.11 -7.52
N GLU A 60 16.79 19.51 -6.25
CA GLU A 60 16.49 20.89 -5.82
C GLU A 60 17.61 21.50 -4.96
#